data_AF-A0A354HTB0-F1
#
_entry.id   AF-A0A354HTB0-F1
#
_cell.length_a   1.000
_cell.length_b   1.000
_cell.length_c   1.000
_cell.angle_alpha   90.00
_cell.angle_beta   90.00
_cell.angle_gamma   90.00
#
_symmetry.space_group_name_H-M   'P 1'
#
loop_
_entity.id
_entity.type
_entity.pdbx_description
1 polymer ?
#
loop_
_entity_poly.entity_id
_entity_poly.type
_entity_poly.pdbx_seq_one_letter_code
_entity_poly.pdbx_strand_id
1 'polypeptide(L)'
;MRNSLAGYDAQGRLVSKKKLPPYYISSLAPDSQGRLWLGQAWNDTDSSNLLLVWENGQLVKEIPVGEQPESGLVEFHGSMIAGCTETGMGFSLWEVDITSMESQEVIHVDPEQHEFLFLTTIAATEDYLVAAAIHDGPGDS
;
A
#
# COMPACT_ATOMS: atom_id res chain seq x y z
N MET A 1 6.88 8.83 -16.65
CA MET A 1 6.42 9.92 -15.74
C MET A 1 7.54 10.45 -14.85
N ARG A 2 7.38 11.62 -14.19
CA ARG A 2 8.32 12.18 -13.20
C ARG A 2 7.63 12.28 -11.85
N ASN A 3 8.01 11.45 -10.89
CA ASN A 3 7.40 11.43 -9.56
C ASN A 3 8.34 12.01 -8.51
N SER A 4 7.76 12.61 -7.46
CA SER A 4 8.52 13.26 -6.40
C SER A 4 7.79 13.15 -5.08
N LEU A 5 8.56 12.98 -4.01
CA LEU A 5 8.10 13.07 -2.63
C LEU A 5 8.50 14.44 -2.09
N ALA A 6 7.57 15.12 -1.43
CA ALA A 6 7.80 16.43 -0.83
C ALA A 6 7.33 16.43 0.63
N GLY A 7 8.11 17.05 1.50
CA GLY A 7 7.76 17.28 2.90
C GLY A 7 7.56 18.77 3.16
N TYR A 8 6.52 19.11 3.92
CA TYR A 8 6.17 20.48 4.28
C TYR A 8 6.14 20.63 5.81
N ASP A 9 6.57 21.77 6.33
CA ASP A 9 6.44 22.09 7.75
C ASP A 9 5.01 22.54 8.12
N ALA A 10 4.76 22.80 9.40
CA ALA A 10 3.47 23.26 9.90
C ALA A 10 3.03 24.64 9.37
N GLN A 11 3.94 25.37 8.70
CA GLN A 11 3.65 26.65 8.04
C GLN A 11 3.45 26.46 6.53
N GLY A 12 3.46 25.21 6.03
CA GLY A 12 3.29 24.89 4.62
C GLY A 12 4.53 25.15 3.76
N ARG A 13 5.71 25.34 4.36
CA ARG A 13 6.95 25.57 3.61
C ARG A 13 7.58 24.24 3.23
N LEU A 14 8.04 24.14 1.99
CA LEU A 14 8.78 22.97 1.49
C LEU A 14 10.11 22.84 2.24
N VAL A 15 10.30 21.74 2.97
CA VAL A 15 11.53 21.46 3.73
C VAL A 15 12.36 20.32 3.12
N SER A 16 11.73 19.47 2.31
CA SER A 16 12.40 18.35 1.64
C SER A 16 11.73 18.04 0.31
N LYS A 17 12.54 17.69 -0.69
CA LYS A 17 12.07 17.20 -1.98
C LYS A 17 12.99 16.08 -2.47
N LYS A 18 12.41 14.97 -2.88
CA LYS A 18 13.12 13.79 -3.38
C LYS A 18 12.50 13.33 -4.69
N LYS A 19 13.34 12.93 -5.64
CA LYS A 19 12.89 12.30 -6.89
C LYS A 19 12.56 10.84 -6.57
N LEU A 20 11.41 10.37 -7.07
CA LEU A 20 10.98 8.99 -6.94
C LEU A 20 11.17 8.23 -8.27
N PRO A 21 11.14 6.88 -8.24
CA PRO A 21 11.03 6.08 -9.45
C PRO A 21 9.81 6.49 -10.29
N PRO A 22 9.81 6.21 -11.61
CA PRO A 22 8.81 6.70 -12.55
C PRO A 22 7.47 5.91 -12.51
N TYR A 23 7.05 5.46 -11.34
CA TYR A 23 5.80 4.74 -11.07
C TYR A 23 4.89 5.55 -10.17
N TYR A 24 3.59 5.53 -10.44
CA TYR A 24 2.58 6.13 -9.61
C TYR A 24 2.69 5.60 -8.17
N ILE A 25 2.71 6.53 -7.22
CA ILE A 25 2.65 6.21 -5.79
C ILE A 25 1.23 6.50 -5.35
N SER A 26 0.46 5.44 -5.19
CA SER A 26 -0.97 5.44 -4.88
C SER A 26 -1.22 5.53 -3.38
N SER A 27 -0.28 5.07 -2.57
CA SER A 27 -0.42 4.95 -1.12
C SER A 27 0.86 5.36 -0.37
N LEU A 28 0.67 5.91 0.83
CA LEU A 28 1.75 6.42 1.69
C LEU A 28 1.34 6.28 3.16
N ALA A 29 2.18 5.66 4.00
CA ALA A 29 1.94 5.60 5.44
C ALA A 29 3.25 5.67 6.23
N PRO A 30 3.30 6.38 7.37
CA PRO A 30 4.37 6.21 8.34
C PRO A 30 4.19 4.90 9.12
N ASP A 31 5.27 4.38 9.69
CA ASP A 31 5.20 3.38 10.75
C ASP A 31 5.61 3.95 12.12
N SER A 32 5.42 3.15 13.17
CA SER A 32 5.76 3.46 14.56
C SER A 32 7.26 3.59 14.81
N GLN A 33 8.11 3.16 13.88
CA GLN A 33 9.57 3.36 13.92
C GLN A 33 9.98 4.69 13.25
N GLY A 34 9.04 5.45 12.70
CA GLY A 34 9.28 6.75 12.06
C GLY A 34 9.77 6.63 10.61
N ARG A 35 9.66 5.46 9.99
CA ARG A 35 9.92 5.28 8.55
C ARG A 35 8.66 5.58 7.75
N LEU A 36 8.85 5.78 6.46
CA LEU A 36 7.80 6.11 5.51
C LEU A 36 7.71 5.03 4.44
N TRP A 37 6.52 4.48 4.26
CA TRP A 37 6.22 3.40 3.32
C TRP A 37 5.42 3.93 2.16
N LEU A 38 5.83 3.61 0.94
CA LEU A 38 5.19 4.03 -0.30
C LEU A 38 4.76 2.80 -1.09
N GLY A 39 3.49 2.72 -1.49
CA GLY A 39 3.04 1.72 -2.44
C GLY A 39 3.33 2.19 -3.86
N GLN A 40 4.19 1.44 -4.57
CA GLN A 40 4.51 1.69 -5.96
C GLN A 40 3.61 0.83 -6.84
N ALA A 41 2.70 1.43 -7.60
CA ALA A 41 1.61 0.69 -8.22
C ALA A 41 1.76 0.40 -9.72
N TRP A 42 1.79 1.43 -10.58
CA TRP A 42 1.93 1.22 -12.02
C TRP A 42 2.49 2.46 -12.71
N ASN A 43 2.86 2.31 -13.97
CA ASN A 43 3.18 3.40 -14.87
C ASN A 43 2.49 3.17 -16.24
N ASP A 44 2.76 4.02 -17.23
CA ASP A 44 2.11 3.95 -18.55
C ASP A 44 2.30 2.60 -19.28
N THR A 45 3.24 1.77 -18.85
CA THR A 45 3.61 0.50 -19.51
C THR A 45 3.46 -0.73 -18.62
N ASP A 46 3.69 -0.63 -17.31
CA ASP A 46 3.85 -1.79 -16.42
C ASP A 46 3.28 -1.56 -15.01
N SER A 47 2.82 -2.64 -14.37
CA SER A 47 2.54 -2.70 -12.92
C SER A 47 3.85 -2.86 -12.13
N SER A 48 3.83 -2.43 -10.87
CA SER A 48 4.87 -2.68 -9.88
C SER A 48 4.23 -3.22 -8.61
N ASN A 49 4.92 -4.18 -8.01
CA ASN A 49 4.50 -4.89 -6.81
C ASN A 49 5.38 -4.52 -5.61
N LEU A 50 5.88 -3.28 -5.55
CA LEU A 50 6.88 -2.89 -4.56
C LEU A 50 6.31 -1.92 -3.51
N LEU A 51 6.59 -2.23 -2.25
CA LEU A 51 6.64 -1.23 -1.19
C LEU A 51 8.05 -0.65 -1.12
N LEU A 52 8.14 0.67 -1.09
CA LEU A 52 9.40 1.39 -0.89
C LEU A 52 9.44 1.91 0.54
N VAL A 53 10.43 1.48 1.31
CA VAL A 53 10.63 1.92 2.70
C VAL A 53 11.71 2.97 2.76
N TRP A 54 11.36 4.12 3.33
CA TRP A 54 12.23 5.29 3.43
C TRP A 54 12.50 5.61 4.89
N GLU A 55 13.77 5.85 5.21
CA GLU A 55 14.21 6.28 6.53
C GLU A 55 15.15 7.48 6.36
N ASN A 56 14.93 8.53 7.16
CA ASN A 56 15.75 9.75 7.10
C ASN A 56 15.92 10.33 5.68
N GLY A 57 14.87 10.21 4.86
CA GLY A 57 14.85 10.72 3.48
C GLY A 57 15.69 9.93 2.48
N GLN A 58 16.04 8.68 2.79
CA GLN A 58 16.72 7.73 1.90
C GLN A 58 15.87 6.47 1.74
N LEU A 59 15.89 5.88 0.54
CA LEU A 59 15.35 4.53 0.32
C LEU A 59 16.24 3.52 1.03
N VAL A 60 15.68 2.74 1.94
CA VAL A 60 16.42 1.71 2.70
C VAL A 60 16.03 0.29 2.29
N LYS A 61 14.83 0.09 1.75
CA LYS A 61 14.35 -1.23 1.33
C LYS A 61 13.30 -1.13 0.23
N GLU A 62 13.33 -2.12 -0.66
CA GLU A 62 12.25 -2.45 -1.58
C GLU A 62 11.72 -3.83 -1.18
N ILE A 63 10.40 -3.95 -1.02
CA ILE A 63 9.75 -5.16 -0.50
C ILE A 63 8.67 -5.58 -1.50
N PRO A 64 8.74 -6.79 -2.07
CA PRO A 64 7.70 -7.29 -2.95
C PRO A 64 6.45 -7.67 -2.17
N VAL A 65 5.30 -7.31 -2.74
CA VAL A 65 3.94 -7.66 -2.28
C VAL A 65 3.11 -8.13 -3.48
N GLY A 66 1.77 -8.11 -3.36
CA GLY A 66 0.83 -8.36 -4.45
C GLY A 66 0.93 -7.33 -5.58
N GLU A 67 0.14 -7.51 -6.63
CA GLU A 67 0.45 -6.92 -7.95
C GLU A 67 0.53 -5.39 -7.96
N GLN A 68 -0.42 -4.69 -7.33
CA GLN A 68 -0.45 -3.22 -7.31
C GLN A 68 -0.87 -2.69 -5.92
N PRO A 69 0.05 -2.22 -5.05
CA PRO A 69 -0.26 -1.74 -3.69
C PRO A 69 -0.99 -0.38 -3.66
N GLU A 70 -2.22 -0.35 -4.18
CA GLU A 70 -3.02 0.86 -4.40
C GLU A 70 -4.04 1.16 -3.33
N SER A 71 -4.58 0.12 -2.70
CA SER A 71 -5.76 0.25 -1.86
C SER A 71 -5.42 0.70 -0.43
N GLY A 72 -4.26 1.36 -0.26
CA GLY A 72 -3.80 1.90 1.00
C GLY A 72 -2.73 1.07 1.70
N LEU A 73 -2.11 1.71 2.68
CA LEU A 73 -1.15 1.13 3.60
C LEU A 73 -1.59 1.48 5.02
N VAL A 74 -1.51 0.52 5.94
CA VAL A 74 -1.82 0.77 7.35
C VAL A 74 -0.97 -0.10 8.25
N GLU A 75 -0.43 0.49 9.32
CA GLU A 75 0.23 -0.31 10.36
C GLU A 75 -0.83 -0.97 11.25
N PHE A 76 -0.69 -2.28 11.46
CA PHE A 76 -1.54 -3.09 12.31
C PHE A 76 -0.69 -4.12 13.06
N HIS A 77 -0.75 -4.09 14.40
CA HIS A 77 -0.06 -5.03 15.30
C HIS A 77 1.43 -5.27 15.03
N GLY A 78 2.16 -4.23 14.63
CA GLY A 78 3.61 -4.32 14.35
C GLY A 78 3.94 -4.77 12.92
N SER A 79 2.94 -4.81 12.04
CA SER A 79 3.12 -5.07 10.62
C SER A 79 2.55 -3.93 9.78
N MET A 80 3.15 -3.67 8.63
CA MET A 80 2.54 -2.85 7.60
C MET A 80 1.66 -3.73 6.73
N ILE A 81 0.37 -3.42 6.67
CA ILE A 81 -0.57 -4.07 5.75
C ILE A 81 -0.63 -3.27 4.45
N ALA A 82 -0.47 -3.95 3.32
CA ALA A 82 -0.67 -3.39 2.00
C ALA A 82 -1.89 -4.01 1.33
N GLY A 83 -2.78 -3.14 0.85
CA GLY A 83 -3.90 -3.53 0.00
C GLY A 83 -3.48 -3.52 -1.46
N CYS A 84 -3.49 -4.69 -2.10
CA CYS A 84 -3.04 -4.88 -3.46
C CYS A 84 -4.23 -5.16 -4.39
N THR A 85 -4.36 -4.38 -5.46
CA THR A 85 -5.27 -4.69 -6.57
C THR A 85 -4.62 -5.78 -7.41
N GLU A 86 -5.34 -6.88 -7.63
CA GLU A 86 -4.87 -8.00 -8.45
C GLU A 86 -5.53 -7.97 -9.83
N THR A 87 -4.92 -8.66 -10.80
CA THR A 87 -5.50 -8.85 -12.13
C THR A 87 -6.94 -9.38 -12.05
N GLY A 88 -7.84 -8.78 -12.85
CA GLY A 88 -9.20 -9.30 -13.00
C GLY A 88 -10.22 -8.81 -11.96
N MET A 89 -9.92 -7.75 -11.20
CA MET A 89 -10.78 -7.19 -10.13
C MET A 89 -10.74 -7.98 -8.80
N GLY A 90 -9.81 -8.91 -8.65
CA GLY A 90 -9.47 -9.49 -7.35
C GLY A 90 -8.62 -8.54 -6.51
N PHE A 91 -8.34 -8.92 -5.27
CA PHE A 91 -7.38 -8.21 -4.44
C PHE A 91 -6.66 -9.16 -3.48
N SER A 92 -5.51 -8.71 -2.97
CA SER A 92 -4.81 -9.38 -1.88
C SER A 92 -4.47 -8.40 -0.77
N LEU A 93 -4.37 -8.89 0.47
CA LEU A 93 -3.75 -8.16 1.57
C LEU A 93 -2.42 -8.82 1.91
N TRP A 94 -1.38 -8.01 1.98
CA TRP A 94 -0.04 -8.44 2.33
C TRP A 94 0.37 -7.84 3.66
N GLU A 95 0.93 -8.67 4.51
CA GLU A 95 1.53 -8.28 5.78
C GLU A 95 3.04 -8.19 5.62
N VAL A 96 3.63 -7.11 6.11
CA VAL A 96 5.08 -6.93 6.18
C VAL A 96 5.48 -6.58 7.61
N ASP A 97 6.21 -7.46 8.29
CA ASP A 97 6.68 -7.20 9.65
C ASP A 97 7.63 -5.98 9.65
N ILE A 98 7.35 -4.99 10.52
CA ILE A 98 8.10 -3.72 10.52
C ILE A 98 9.51 -3.87 11.10
N THR A 99 9.88 -5.02 11.65
CA THR A 99 11.23 -5.27 12.16
C THR A 99 12.05 -6.10 11.19
N SER A 100 11.53 -7.24 10.74
CA SER A 100 12.23 -8.16 9.85
C SER A 100 12.20 -7.73 8.38
N MET A 101 11.22 -6.90 7.98
CA MET A 101 10.93 -6.55 6.59
C MET A 101 10.55 -7.75 5.72
N GLU A 102 10.09 -8.85 6.32
CA GLU A 102 9.60 -10.03 5.59
C GLU A 102 8.14 -9.82 5.21
N SER A 103 7.79 -10.15 3.95
CA SER A 103 6.45 -10.01 3.41
C SER A 103 5.77 -11.36 3.22
N GLN A 104 4.47 -11.41 3.52
CA GLN A 104 3.61 -12.56 3.29
C GLN A 104 2.20 -12.13 2.86
N GLU A 105 1.59 -12.91 1.98
CA GLU A 105 0.16 -12.77 1.68
C GLU A 105 -0.65 -13.33 2.86
N VAL A 106 -1.66 -12.59 3.30
CA VAL A 106 -2.55 -13.00 4.41
C VAL A 106 -4.01 -13.14 3.99
N ILE A 107 -4.43 -12.41 2.95
CA ILE A 107 -5.76 -12.54 2.34
C ILE A 107 -5.60 -12.54 0.83
N HIS A 108 -6.34 -13.41 0.16
CA HIS A 108 -6.52 -13.40 -1.28
C HIS A 108 -8.01 -13.51 -1.61
N VAL A 109 -8.50 -12.64 -2.48
CA VAL A 109 -9.87 -12.66 -2.98
C VAL A 109 -9.85 -12.73 -4.49
N ASP A 110 -10.33 -13.86 -5.00
CA ASP A 110 -10.38 -14.11 -6.44
C ASP A 110 -11.49 -13.30 -7.13
N PRO A 111 -11.31 -12.94 -8.42
CA PRO A 111 -12.34 -12.29 -9.24
C PRO A 111 -13.70 -12.99 -9.26
N GLU A 112 -13.75 -14.31 -9.06
CA GLU A 112 -14.98 -15.10 -9.04
C GLU A 112 -15.79 -14.91 -7.73
N GLN A 113 -15.22 -14.25 -6.72
CA GLN A 113 -15.84 -14.01 -5.41
C GLN A 113 -16.65 -12.69 -5.42
N HIS A 114 -17.77 -12.72 -6.15
CA HIS A 114 -18.67 -11.59 -6.46
C HIS A 114 -19.16 -10.72 -5.29
N GLU A 115 -19.08 -11.21 -4.05
CA GLU A 115 -19.62 -10.54 -2.86
C GLU A 115 -18.66 -9.51 -2.24
N PHE A 116 -17.38 -9.53 -2.61
CA PHE A 116 -16.38 -8.60 -2.08
C PHE A 116 -15.22 -8.43 -3.06
N LEU A 117 -15.46 -7.78 -4.20
CA LEU A 117 -14.45 -7.60 -5.25
C LEU A 117 -13.72 -6.27 -5.13
N PHE A 118 -12.59 -6.12 -5.82
CA PHE A 118 -11.85 -4.87 -6.01
C PHE A 118 -11.68 -3.98 -4.77
N LEU A 119 -10.60 -4.21 -4.03
CA LEU A 119 -10.28 -3.45 -2.83
C LEU A 119 -10.03 -1.98 -3.15
N THR A 120 -10.75 -1.10 -2.47
CA THR A 120 -10.66 0.35 -2.70
C THR A 120 -9.85 1.06 -1.62
N THR A 121 -9.97 0.62 -0.37
CA THR A 121 -9.23 1.20 0.74
C THR A 121 -9.16 0.24 1.93
N ILE A 122 -8.11 0.39 2.74
CA ILE A 122 -7.96 -0.28 4.03
C ILE A 122 -7.73 0.72 5.15
N ALA A 123 -8.13 0.35 6.36
CA ALA A 123 -7.85 1.05 7.59
C ALA A 123 -7.68 0.04 8.73
N ALA A 124 -7.17 0.48 9.86
CA ALA A 124 -7.05 -0.35 11.05
C ALA A 124 -7.56 0.40 12.28
N THR A 125 -8.12 -0.38 13.20
CA THR A 125 -8.40 0.01 14.58
C THR A 125 -7.47 -0.80 15.50
N GLU A 126 -7.63 -0.67 16.81
CA GLU A 126 -6.86 -1.50 17.76
C GLU A 126 -7.13 -3.00 17.57
N ASP A 127 -8.38 -3.37 17.23
CA ASP A 127 -8.83 -4.77 17.20
C ASP A 127 -9.03 -5.31 15.78
N TYR A 128 -9.29 -4.44 14.80
CA TYR A 128 -9.73 -4.84 13.47
C TYR A 128 -8.93 -4.17 12.36
N LEU A 129 -8.55 -4.99 11.38
CA LEU A 129 -8.27 -4.54 10.02
C LEU A 129 -9.60 -4.40 9.26
N VAL A 130 -9.84 -3.25 8.67
CA VAL A 130 -11.06 -2.92 7.92
C VAL A 130 -10.69 -2.76 6.46
N ALA A 131 -11.40 -3.46 5.59
CA ALA A 131 -11.27 -3.37 4.14
C ALA A 131 -12.61 -2.92 3.55
N ALA A 132 -12.57 -2.04 2.55
CA ALA A 132 -13.73 -1.67 1.76
C ALA A 132 -13.47 -2.03 0.29
N ALA A 133 -14.39 -2.76 -0.31
CA ALA A 133 -14.25 -3.31 -1.65
C ALA A 133 -15.57 -3.16 -2.44
N ILE A 134 -15.48 -3.05 -3.76
CA ILE A 134 -16.65 -2.95 -4.66
C ILE A 134 -17.10 -4.36 -5.05
N HIS A 135 -18.30 -4.75 -4.66
CA HIS A 135 -18.87 -6.05 -5.06
C HIS A 135 -19.83 -5.91 -6.26
N ASP A 136 -20.00 -6.99 -7.04
CA ASP A 136 -20.94 -7.05 -8.18
C ASP A 136 -22.08 -8.07 -7.98
N GLY A 137 -22.07 -8.83 -6.88
CA GLY A 137 -23.17 -9.66 -6.38
C GLY A 137 -23.98 -8.99 -5.26
N PRO A 138 -25.16 -9.52 -4.89
CA PRO A 138 -25.84 -9.11 -3.67
C PRO A 138 -24.96 -9.54 -2.49
N GLY A 139 -24.20 -8.63 -1.89
CA GLY A 139 -23.39 -8.95 -0.71
C GLY A 139 -24.29 -9.60 0.34
N ASP A 140 -23.87 -10.76 0.87
CA ASP A 140 -24.62 -11.45 1.89
C ASP A 140 -24.80 -10.51 3.11
N SER A 141 -26.06 -10.24 3.44
CA SER A 141 -26.50 -9.30 4.48
C SER A 141 -26.47 -9.91 5.88
#